data_AF-A0A7D9H3C6-F1
#
_entry.id   AF-A0A7D9H3C6-F1
#
_cell.length_a   1.000
_cell.length_b   1.000
_cell.length_c   1.000
_cell.angle_alpha   90.00
_cell.angle_beta   90.00
_cell.angle_gamma   90.00
#
_symmetry.space_group_name_H-M   'P 1'
#
loop_
_entity.id
_entity.type
_entity.pdbx_description
1 polymer ?
#
loop_
_entity_poly.entity_id
_entity_poly.type
_entity_poly.pdbx_seq_one_letter_code
_entity_poly.pdbx_strand_id
1 'polypeptide(L)'
;MPLNALKRCLLILIAITSFASAYETYCKCQCGQDYAIYTLEHKQTCRDCNASFCLSKGSVLCSGKTKDEAKKEIITSCFQRESTRDMLVIYGFMILIGMLLLFVVVKKHL
;
A
#
# COMPACT_ATOMS: atom_id res chain seq x y z
N MET A 1 -8.95 -42.39 7.15
CA MET A 1 -7.77 -41.51 6.98
C MET A 1 -8.07 -40.10 6.41
N PRO A 2 -9.16 -39.38 6.75
CA PRO A 2 -9.41 -38.01 6.23
C PRO A 2 -8.75 -36.90 7.06
N LEU A 3 -8.44 -37.16 8.34
CA LEU A 3 -7.96 -36.15 9.29
C LEU A 3 -6.56 -35.58 8.94
N ASN A 4 -5.67 -36.41 8.37
CA ASN A 4 -4.33 -35.98 7.99
C ASN A 4 -4.31 -35.12 6.73
N ALA A 5 -5.25 -35.32 5.79
CA ALA A 5 -5.37 -34.50 4.60
C ALA A 5 -5.93 -33.10 4.94
N LEU A 6 -6.96 -33.05 5.79
CA LEU A 6 -7.52 -31.80 6.31
C LEU A 6 -6.48 -31.01 7.14
N LYS A 7 -5.73 -31.71 8.01
CA LYS A 7 -4.67 -31.09 8.83
C LYS A 7 -3.50 -30.58 7.99
N ARG A 8 -3.15 -31.27 6.89
CA ARG A 8 -2.14 -30.80 5.93
C ARG A 8 -2.63 -29.59 5.13
N CYS A 9 -3.89 -29.59 4.66
CA CYS A 9 -4.48 -28.43 4.00
C CYS A 9 -4.53 -27.20 4.93
N LEU A 10 -4.90 -27.40 6.19
CA LEU A 10 -4.95 -26.34 7.20
C LEU A 10 -3.56 -25.77 7.51
N LEU A 11 -2.54 -26.62 7.65
CA LEU A 11 -1.16 -26.19 7.87
C LEU A 11 -0.60 -25.41 6.67
N ILE A 12 -0.95 -25.80 5.44
CA ILE A 12 -0.54 -25.09 4.23
C ILE A 12 -1.19 -23.70 4.20
N LEU A 13 -2.48 -23.58 4.49
CA LEU A 13 -3.20 -22.29 4.54
C LEU A 13 -2.63 -21.31 5.58
N ILE A 14 -2.20 -21.80 6.75
CA ILE A 14 -1.60 -20.96 7.81
C ILE A 14 -0.23 -20.41 7.40
N ALA A 15 0.55 -21.16 6.59
CA ALA A 15 1.87 -20.71 6.16
C ALA A 15 1.83 -19.58 5.11
N ILE A 16 0.73 -19.42 4.37
CA ILE A 16 0.62 -18.46 3.26
C ILE A 16 0.22 -17.05 3.75
N THR A 17 -0.32 -16.91 4.96
CA THR A 17 -0.84 -15.62 5.48
C THR A 17 0.24 -14.68 6.02
N SER A 18 1.50 -15.13 6.13
CA SER A 18 2.59 -14.31 6.70
C SER A 18 3.24 -13.31 5.74
N PHE A 19 2.85 -13.28 4.46
CA PHE A 19 3.41 -12.38 3.45
C PHE A 19 2.50 -11.18 3.13
N ALA A 20 2.22 -10.31 4.10
CA ALA A 20 1.58 -9.03 3.78
C ALA A 20 1.79 -7.99 4.87
N SER A 21 2.76 -7.09 4.68
CA SER A 21 2.61 -5.63 4.90
C SER A 21 3.97 -4.93 5.02
N ALA A 22 4.64 -4.73 3.90
CA ALA A 22 5.55 -3.60 3.75
C ALA A 22 4.83 -2.57 2.90
N TYR A 23 4.02 -1.70 3.52
CA TYR A 23 3.32 -0.64 2.80
C TYR A 23 4.29 0.53 2.56
N GLU A 24 4.65 0.79 1.30
CA GLU A 24 5.42 1.97 0.93
C GLU A 24 4.47 3.13 0.62
N THR A 25 4.63 4.25 1.34
CA THR A 25 3.85 5.47 1.11
C THR A 25 4.70 6.48 0.33
N TYR A 26 4.10 7.14 -0.65
CA TYR A 26 4.77 8.11 -1.51
C TYR A 26 4.16 9.51 -1.34
N CYS A 27 4.99 10.54 -1.33
CA CYS A 27 4.61 11.95 -1.29
C CYS A 27 5.00 12.61 -2.62
N LYS A 28 4.02 13.13 -3.35
CA LYS A 28 4.20 13.90 -4.58
C LYS A 28 4.18 15.39 -4.25
N CYS A 29 5.22 16.09 -4.68
CA CYS A 29 5.33 17.54 -4.60
C CYS A 29 5.22 18.10 -6.02
N GLN A 30 4.24 18.96 -6.27
CA GLN A 30 4.04 19.61 -7.57
C GLN A 30 4.16 21.13 -7.43
N CYS A 31 4.88 21.76 -8.35
CA CYS A 31 5.07 23.21 -8.42
C CYS A 31 4.89 23.67 -9.87
N GLY A 32 3.74 24.26 -10.18
CA GLY A 32 3.38 24.58 -11.56
C GLY A 32 3.34 23.30 -12.43
N GLN A 33 4.28 23.20 -13.38
CA GLN A 33 4.43 22.06 -14.30
C GLN A 33 5.45 21.01 -13.81
N ASP A 34 6.31 21.37 -12.85
CA ASP A 34 7.33 20.47 -12.33
C ASP A 34 6.79 19.64 -11.17
N TYR A 35 7.17 18.36 -11.11
CA TYR A 35 6.80 17.48 -10.01
C TYR A 35 7.93 16.53 -9.64
N ALA A 36 7.99 16.15 -8.37
CA ALA A 36 8.85 15.09 -7.87
C ALA A 36 8.09 14.20 -6.88
N ILE A 37 8.54 12.96 -6.76
CA ILE A 37 7.92 11.95 -5.90
C ILE A 37 8.99 11.45 -4.93
N TYR A 38 8.66 11.44 -3.64
CA TYR A 38 9.53 11.00 -2.55
C TYR A 38 8.90 9.83 -1.80
N THR A 39 9.71 8.85 -1.43
CA THR A 39 9.33 7.77 -0.51
C THR A 39 9.32 8.29 0.92
N LEU A 40 8.25 8.03 1.66
CA LEU A 40 8.17 8.32 3.10
C LEU A 40 8.82 7.16 3.87
N GLU A 41 9.72 7.49 4.80
CA GLU A 41 10.34 6.50 5.67
C GLU A 41 9.34 5.93 6.69
N HIS A 42 9.68 4.82 7.35
CA HIS A 42 8.79 4.04 8.23
C HIS A 42 8.14 4.83 9.40
N LYS A 43 8.67 6.00 9.76
CA LYS A 43 8.13 6.90 10.79
C LYS A 43 7.30 8.06 10.22
N GLN A 44 7.35 8.27 8.91
CA GLN A 44 6.66 9.36 8.22
C GLN A 44 5.36 8.85 7.63
N THR A 45 4.32 9.62 7.81
CA THR A 45 2.97 9.33 7.35
C THR A 45 2.54 10.36 6.31
N CYS A 46 1.40 10.10 5.70
CA CYS A 46 0.75 11.02 4.76
C CYS A 46 0.54 12.43 5.36
N ARG A 47 0.45 12.55 6.68
CA ARG A 47 0.32 13.82 7.42
C ARG A 47 1.62 14.64 7.42
N ASP A 48 2.75 13.98 7.22
CA ASP A 48 4.07 14.61 7.13
C ASP A 48 4.35 15.15 5.73
N CYS A 49 3.57 14.74 4.71
CA CYS A 49 3.61 15.28 3.36
C CYS A 49 2.98 16.68 3.32
N ASN A 50 3.81 17.72 3.42
CA ASN A 50 3.39 19.12 3.36
C ASN A 50 4.39 19.97 2.54
N ALA A 51 4.04 21.23 2.27
CA ALA A 51 4.89 22.14 1.50
C ALA A 51 6.29 22.33 2.12
N SER A 52 6.40 22.36 3.45
CA SER A 52 7.68 22.46 4.16
C SER A 52 8.54 21.19 3.99
N PHE A 53 7.92 20.02 3.94
CA PHE A 53 8.58 18.74 3.65
C PHE A 53 9.12 18.72 2.21
N CYS A 54 8.31 19.16 1.25
CA CYS A 54 8.70 19.29 -0.14
C CYS A 54 9.87 20.26 -0.34
N LEU A 55 9.89 21.39 0.37
CA LEU A 55 11.00 22.35 0.34
C LEU A 55 12.28 21.79 0.99
N SER A 56 12.14 20.96 2.04
CA SER A 56 13.25 20.33 2.72
C SER A 56 13.92 19.24 1.87
N LYS A 57 13.12 18.44 1.15
CA LYS A 57 13.60 17.35 0.27
C LYS A 57 13.94 17.79 -1.15
N GLY A 58 13.29 18.84 -1.65
CA GLY A 58 13.30 19.25 -3.05
C GLY A 58 13.66 20.71 -3.23
N SER A 59 14.82 21.13 -2.73
CA SER A 59 15.34 22.49 -2.87
C SER A 59 15.46 23.01 -4.31
N VAL A 60 15.36 22.12 -5.32
CA VAL A 60 15.37 22.47 -6.75
C VAL A 60 13.96 22.61 -7.35
N LEU A 61 12.92 22.11 -6.69
CA LEU A 61 11.53 22.35 -7.09
C LEU A 61 11.20 23.84 -6.92
N CYS A 62 10.57 24.46 -7.92
CA CYS A 62 10.31 25.91 -7.96
C CYS A 62 11.58 26.80 -8.04
N SER A 63 12.69 26.31 -8.61
CA SER A 63 13.92 27.11 -8.82
C SER A 63 13.61 28.35 -9.69
N GLY A 64 13.36 29.49 -9.05
CA GLY A 64 12.87 30.70 -9.71
C GLY A 64 11.86 31.50 -8.88
N LYS A 65 11.33 30.94 -7.78
CA LYS A 65 10.45 31.65 -6.84
C LYS A 65 11.09 31.80 -5.47
N THR A 66 10.75 32.88 -4.78
CA THR A 66 11.09 33.07 -3.36
C THR A 66 10.44 31.96 -2.52
N LYS A 67 11.06 31.62 -1.37
CA LYS A 67 10.57 30.53 -0.50
C LYS A 67 9.10 30.69 -0.12
N ASP A 68 8.65 31.93 0.10
CA ASP A 68 7.27 32.24 0.47
C ASP A 68 6.27 32.04 -0.67
N GLU A 69 6.67 32.35 -1.91
CA GLU A 69 5.86 32.15 -3.12
C GLU A 69 5.82 30.67 -3.53
N ALA A 70 6.97 29.98 -3.43
CA ALA A 70 7.06 28.54 -3.66
C ALA A 70 6.15 27.76 -2.69
N LYS A 71 6.12 28.16 -1.40
CA LYS A 71 5.26 27.50 -0.41
C LYS A 71 3.76 27.61 -0.73
N LYS A 72 3.33 28.69 -1.37
CA LYS A 72 1.92 28.91 -1.77
C LYS A 72 1.53 28.11 -3.01
N GLU A 73 2.48 27.89 -3.92
CA GLU A 73 2.23 27.17 -5.18
C GLU A 73 2.51 25.67 -5.13
N ILE A 74 3.19 25.19 -4.09
CA ILE A 74 3.41 23.76 -3.90
C ILE A 74 2.09 23.08 -3.56
N ILE A 75 1.68 22.16 -4.44
CA ILE A 75 0.58 21.25 -4.23
C ILE A 75 1.16 19.90 -3.81
N THR A 76 0.83 19.47 -2.60
CA THR A 76 1.22 18.15 -2.08
C THR A 76 0.10 17.15 -2.29
N SER A 77 0.44 15.98 -2.82
CA SER A 77 -0.49 14.88 -2.96
C SER A 77 0.19 13.60 -2.47
N CYS A 78 -0.47 12.87 -1.59
CA CYS A 78 0.06 11.66 -0.99
C CYS A 78 -0.63 10.45 -1.60
N PHE A 79 0.18 9.48 -2.01
CA PHE A 79 -0.26 8.25 -2.68
C PHE A 79 0.21 7.05 -1.87
N GLN A 80 -0.72 6.22 -1.42
CA GLN A 80 -0.42 4.83 -1.07
C GLN A 80 -0.62 4.00 -2.33
N ARG A 81 0.45 3.32 -2.77
CA ARG A 81 0.38 2.47 -3.97
C ARG A 81 -0.54 1.26 -3.76
N GLU A 82 -0.76 0.86 -2.50
CA GLU A 82 -1.87 -0.01 -2.11
C GLU A 82 -3.10 0.84 -1.79
N SER A 83 -3.96 1.04 -2.79
CA SER A 83 -5.33 1.44 -2.52
C SER A 83 -6.01 0.31 -1.74
N THR A 84 -6.53 0.63 -0.55
CA THR A 84 -7.24 -0.35 0.31
C THR A 84 -8.41 -1.01 -0.43
N ARG A 85 -8.94 -0.35 -1.47
CA ARG A 85 -9.99 -0.89 -2.33
C ARG A 85 -9.48 -2.04 -3.19
N ASP A 86 -8.31 -1.90 -3.79
CA ASP A 86 -7.67 -2.95 -4.61
C ASP A 86 -7.25 -4.14 -3.74
N MET A 87 -6.72 -3.86 -2.55
CA MET A 87 -6.38 -4.85 -1.54
C MET A 87 -7.63 -5.68 -1.15
N LEU A 88 -8.75 -5.01 -0.81
CA LEU A 88 -10.00 -5.68 -0.43
C LEU A 88 -10.54 -6.62 -1.52
N VAL A 89 -10.48 -6.20 -2.79
CA VAL A 89 -10.94 -7.02 -3.92
C VAL A 89 -10.10 -8.30 -4.03
N ILE A 90 -8.78 -8.19 -3.92
CA ILE A 90 -7.86 -9.33 -4.02
C ILE A 90 -8.09 -10.32 -2.87
N TYR A 91 -8.16 -9.83 -1.62
CA TYR A 91 -8.41 -10.70 -0.46
C TYR A 91 -9.80 -11.35 -0.51
N GLY A 92 -10.82 -10.61 -0.95
CA GLY A 92 -12.16 -11.16 -1.14
C GLY A 92 -12.19 -12.34 -2.11
N PHE A 93 -11.50 -12.21 -3.24
CA PHE A 93 -11.39 -13.29 -4.23
C PHE A 93 -10.64 -14.51 -3.68
N MET A 94 -9.53 -14.29 -2.98
CA MET A 94 -8.75 -15.37 -2.34
C MET A 94 -9.57 -16.14 -1.31
N ILE A 95 -10.33 -15.45 -0.46
CA ILE A 95 -11.22 -16.07 0.53
C ILE A 95 -12.32 -16.87 -0.17
N LEU A 96 -12.94 -16.31 -1.21
CA LEU A 96 -14.02 -16.97 -1.94
C LEU A 96 -13.56 -18.29 -2.59
N ILE A 97 -12.42 -18.28 -3.27
CA ILE A 97 -11.82 -19.50 -3.84
C ILE A 97 -11.43 -20.47 -2.71
N GLY A 98 -10.79 -19.97 -1.65
CA GLY A 98 -10.39 -20.79 -0.51
C GLY A 98 -11.57 -21.53 0.12
N MET A 99 -12.70 -20.84 0.32
CA MET A 99 -13.93 -21.45 0.84
C MET A 99 -14.50 -22.49 -0.12
N LEU A 100 -14.52 -22.22 -1.43
CA LEU A 100 -15.04 -23.15 -2.42
C LEU A 100 -14.22 -24.44 -2.48
N LEU A 101 -12.90 -24.32 -2.47
CA LEU A 101 -11.98 -25.48 -2.45
C LEU A 101 -12.14 -26.28 -1.16
N LEU A 102 -12.25 -25.61 -0.02
CA LEU A 102 -12.47 -26.25 1.27
C LEU A 102 -13.81 -27.01 1.29
N PHE A 103 -14.88 -26.42 0.73
CA PHE A 103 -16.18 -27.07 0.62
C PHE A 103 -16.14 -28.34 -0.23
N VAL A 104 -15.44 -28.32 -1.37
CA VAL A 104 -15.27 -29.51 -2.23
C VAL A 104 -14.51 -30.61 -1.50
N VAL A 105 -13.42 -30.26 -0.78
CA VAL A 105 -12.63 -31.22 -0.01
C VAL A 105 -13.45 -31.83 1.12
N VAL A 106 -14.21 -31.02 1.87
CA VAL A 106 -15.10 -31.50 2.94
C VAL A 106 -16.17 -32.42 2.38
N LYS A 107 -16.87 -32.01 1.32
CA LYS A 107 -17.93 -32.83 0.70
C LYS A 107 -17.39 -34.14 0.13
N LYS A 108 -16.18 -34.15 -0.43
CA LYS A 108 -15.56 -35.37 -0.98
C LYS A 108 -15.14 -36.37 0.11
N HIS A 109 -14.94 -35.90 1.34
CA HIS A 109 -14.55 -36.70 2.49
C HIS A 109 -15.70 -37.04 3.44
N LEU A 110 -16.90 -36.51 3.19
CA LEU A 110 -18.15 -36.87 3.84
C LEU A 110 -18.87 -37.95 3.01
#